data_AF-A0A4Z1GV82-F1
#
_entry.id   AF-A0A4Z1GV82-F1
#
_cell.length_a   1.000
_cell.length_b   1.000
_cell.length_c   1.000
_cell.angle_alpha   90.00
_cell.angle_beta   90.00
_cell.angle_gamma   90.00
#
_symmetry.space_group_name_H-M   'P 1'
#
loop_
_entity.id
_entity.type
_entity.pdbx_description
1 polymer ?
#
loop_
_entity_poly.entity_id
_entity_poly.type
_entity_poly.pdbx_seq_one_letter_code
_entity_poly.pdbx_strand_id
1 'polypeptide(L)'
;MNNNIENLEIDPESRRIIEDLTASMREDEGFAVYTNDRETELQMYIEERRANLKFFLEERQLYRQMYVEERQKRLEKERKDAQFSQFMSKVVIVLAVAFFVYIIMGFCFMSLFPVD
;
A
#
# COMPACT_ATOMS: atom_id res chain seq x y z
N MET A 1 -33.54 -3.42 42.81
CA MET A 1 -33.87 -2.02 42.47
C MET A 1 -35.03 -2.06 41.51
N ASN A 2 -36.18 -1.56 41.94
CA ASN A 2 -37.44 -1.63 41.21
C ASN A 2 -37.50 -0.42 40.27
N ASN A 3 -37.39 -0.63 38.96
CA ASN A 3 -37.45 0.43 37.97
C ASN A 3 -38.93 0.69 37.64
N ASN A 4 -39.62 1.39 38.53
CA ASN A 4 -40.91 2.01 38.21
C ASN A 4 -40.60 3.17 37.27
N ILE A 5 -40.53 2.88 35.97
CA ILE A 5 -40.72 3.92 34.95
C ILE A 5 -42.19 4.27 35.07
N GLU A 6 -42.48 5.33 35.81
CA GLU A 6 -43.80 5.95 35.81
C GLU A 6 -44.19 6.14 34.35
N ASN A 7 -45.25 5.46 33.96
CA ASN A 7 -45.91 5.64 32.69
C ASN A 7 -46.43 7.08 32.73
N LEU A 8 -45.67 8.04 32.18
CA LEU A 8 -46.09 9.43 32.07
C LEU A 8 -47.34 9.44 31.18
N GLU A 9 -48.50 9.38 31.82
CA GLU A 9 -49.78 9.59 31.19
C GLU A 9 -49.82 11.08 30.83
N ILE A 10 -49.36 11.39 29.62
CA ILE A 10 -49.33 12.76 29.10
C ILE A 10 -50.78 13.22 29.02
N ASP A 11 -51.11 14.22 29.83
CA ASP A 11 -52.42 14.85 29.85
C ASP A 11 -52.84 15.27 28.42
N PRO A 12 -54.12 15.08 28.03
CA PRO A 12 -54.60 15.38 26.68
C PRO A 12 -54.34 16.82 26.21
N GLU A 13 -54.29 17.79 27.12
CA GLU A 13 -53.95 19.18 26.79
C GLU A 13 -52.47 19.32 26.42
N SER A 14 -51.60 18.65 27.18
CA SER A 14 -50.15 18.62 26.90
C SER A 14 -49.84 17.99 25.54
N ARG A 15 -50.56 16.94 25.14
CA ARG A 15 -50.43 16.37 23.79
C ARG A 15 -50.80 17.37 22.70
N ARG A 16 -51.91 18.09 22.90
CA ARG A 16 -52.40 19.08 21.92
C ARG A 16 -51.41 20.22 21.73
N ILE A 17 -50.81 20.70 22.83
CA ILE A 17 -49.79 21.76 22.81
C ILE A 17 -48.54 21.28 22.06
N ILE A 18 -48.10 20.03 22.29
CA ILE A 18 -46.94 19.46 21.59
C ILE A 18 -47.24 19.31 20.09
N GLU A 19 -48.42 18.84 19.71
CA GLU A 19 -48.82 18.69 18.31
C GLU A 19 -48.89 20.05 17.60
N ASP A 20 -49.47 21.06 18.24
CA ASP A 20 -49.58 22.43 17.70
C ASP A 20 -48.21 23.10 17.55
N LEU A 21 -47.35 22.97 18.57
CA LEU A 21 -45.98 23.48 18.51
C LEU A 21 -45.14 22.75 17.45
N THR A 22 -45.37 21.45 17.26
CA THR A 22 -44.71 20.65 16.21
C THR A 22 -45.20 21.05 14.82
N ALA A 23 -46.48 21.35 14.65
CA ALA A 23 -47.04 21.87 13.39
C ALA A 23 -46.47 23.26 13.09
N SER A 24 -46.43 24.14 14.09
CA SER A 24 -45.83 25.47 13.99
C SER A 24 -44.35 25.44 13.59
N MET A 25 -43.54 24.57 14.22
CA MET A 25 -42.13 24.39 13.84
C MET A 25 -41.95 23.80 12.44
N ARG A 26 -42.94 23.05 11.93
CA ARG A 26 -42.89 22.47 10.58
C ARG A 26 -43.21 23.48 9.49
N GLU A 27 -43.99 24.52 9.83
CA GLU A 27 -44.30 25.65 8.95
C GLU A 27 -43.27 26.78 9.05
N ASP A 28 -42.41 26.76 10.07
CA ASP A 28 -41.30 27.69 10.21
C ASP A 28 -40.21 27.42 9.16
N GLU A 29 -40.14 28.29 8.14
CA GLU A 29 -39.11 28.26 7.10
C GLU A 29 -37.69 28.29 7.68
N GLY A 30 -37.48 28.93 8.84
CA GLY A 30 -36.19 28.97 9.53
C GLY A 30 -35.73 27.59 9.99
N PHE A 31 -36.63 26.79 10.56
CA PHE A 31 -36.34 25.42 10.98
C PHE A 31 -36.05 24.50 9.78
N ALA A 32 -36.80 24.64 8.69
CA ALA A 32 -36.59 23.89 7.45
C ALA A 32 -35.24 24.20 6.79
N VAL A 33 -34.85 25.48 6.75
CA VAL A 33 -33.54 25.91 6.25
C VAL A 33 -32.41 25.35 7.13
N TYR A 34 -32.53 25.48 8.46
CA TYR A 34 -31.53 24.93 9.38
C TYR A 34 -31.33 23.41 9.21
N THR A 35 -32.41 22.65 9.05
CA THR A 35 -32.32 21.19 8.84
C THR A 35 -31.69 20.86 7.48
N ASN A 36 -32.06 21.58 6.42
CA ASN A 36 -31.48 21.37 5.09
C ASN A 36 -29.97 21.72 5.05
N ASP A 37 -29.57 22.82 5.69
CA ASP A 37 -28.17 23.21 5.81
C ASP A 37 -27.35 22.15 6.55
N ARG A 38 -27.90 21.60 7.64
CA ARG A 38 -27.28 20.50 8.39
C ARG A 38 -27.15 19.22 7.56
N GLU A 39 -28.19 18.86 6.80
CA GLU A 39 -28.13 17.70 5.93
C GLU A 39 -27.07 17.88 4.84
N THR A 40 -26.99 19.07 4.24
CA THR A 40 -25.99 19.41 3.22
C THR A 40 -24.56 19.36 3.79
N GLU A 41 -24.34 19.90 4.99
CA GLU A 41 -23.05 19.84 5.68
C GLU A 41 -22.60 18.40 5.95
N LEU A 42 -23.53 17.54 6.42
CA LEU A 42 -23.30 16.12 6.63
C LEU A 42 -22.96 15.40 5.32
N GLN A 43 -23.66 15.69 4.23
CA GLN A 43 -23.39 15.11 2.92
C GLN A 43 -21.99 15.50 2.42
N MET A 44 -21.62 16.78 2.51
CA MET A 44 -20.27 17.23 2.14
C MET A 44 -19.19 16.53 2.95
N TYR A 45 -19.37 16.41 4.27
CA TYR A 45 -18.43 15.70 5.13
C TYR A 45 -18.28 14.22 4.73
N ILE A 46 -19.39 13.53 4.42
CA ILE A 46 -19.36 12.13 3.97
C ILE A 46 -18.62 12.01 2.63
N GLU A 47 -18.87 12.92 1.69
CA GLU A 47 -18.19 12.93 0.39
C GLU A 47 -16.68 13.17 0.52
N GLU A 48 -16.29 14.13 1.36
CA GLU A 48 -14.88 14.40 1.66
C GLU A 48 -14.20 13.15 2.24
N ARG A 49 -14.85 12.47 3.20
CA ARG A 49 -14.33 11.23 3.78
C ARG A 49 -14.21 10.11 2.76
N ARG A 50 -15.18 9.97 1.86
CA ARG A 50 -15.13 8.98 0.76
C ARG A 50 -14.00 9.27 -0.21
N ALA A 51 -13.82 10.53 -0.60
CA ALA A 51 -12.75 10.94 -1.51
C ALA A 51 -11.37 10.69 -0.88
N ASN A 52 -11.19 11.06 0.39
CA ASN A 52 -9.94 10.84 1.11
C ASN A 52 -9.62 9.34 1.26
N LEU A 53 -10.63 8.51 1.58
CA LEU A 53 -10.43 7.06 1.65
C LEU A 53 -10.03 6.46 0.29
N LYS A 54 -10.65 6.93 -0.79
CA LYS A 54 -10.29 6.51 -2.16
C LYS A 54 -8.84 6.85 -2.47
N PHE A 55 -8.43 8.09 -2.19
CA PHE A 55 -7.05 8.53 -2.38
C PHE A 55 -6.05 7.67 -1.59
N PHE A 56 -6.33 7.43 -0.31
CA PHE A 56 -5.48 6.58 0.54
C PHE A 56 -5.35 5.14 0.00
N LEU A 57 -6.44 4.58 -0.53
CA LEU A 57 -6.43 3.25 -1.13
C LEU A 57 -5.59 3.20 -2.41
N GLU A 58 -5.74 4.21 -3.28
CA GLU A 58 -4.97 4.33 -4.52
C GLU A 58 -3.47 4.48 -4.23
N GLU A 59 -3.08 5.36 -3.30
CA GLU A 59 -1.69 5.51 -2.88
C GLU A 59 -1.13 4.19 -2.34
N ARG A 60 -1.87 3.50 -1.47
CA ARG A 60 -1.41 2.24 -0.90
C ARG A 60 -1.25 1.14 -1.95
N GLN A 61 -2.09 1.11 -2.98
CA GLN A 61 -1.95 0.21 -4.11
C GLN A 61 -0.70 0.53 -4.92
N LEU A 62 -0.48 1.82 -5.23
CA LEU A 62 0.69 2.29 -5.97
C LEU A 62 1.99 1.97 -5.25
N TYR A 63 2.09 2.26 -3.95
CA TYR A 63 3.26 1.94 -3.12
C TYR A 63 3.55 0.43 -3.12
N ARG A 64 2.51 -0.40 -3.03
CA ARG A 64 2.68 -1.86 -3.08
C ARG A 64 3.23 -2.32 -4.42
N GLN A 65 2.70 -1.78 -5.53
CA GLN A 65 3.18 -2.11 -6.88
C GLN A 65 4.65 -1.73 -7.04
N MET A 66 5.01 -0.51 -6.66
CA MET A 66 6.39 -0.01 -6.74
C MET A 66 7.35 -0.88 -5.93
N TYR A 67 6.96 -1.24 -4.69
CA TYR A 67 7.79 -2.10 -3.83
C TYR A 67 8.02 -3.49 -4.44
N VAL A 68 6.96 -4.10 -5.01
CA VAL A 68 7.07 -5.40 -5.66
C VAL A 68 7.97 -5.32 -6.89
N GLU A 69 7.79 -4.30 -7.74
CA GLU A 69 8.58 -4.11 -8.94
C GLU A 69 10.06 -3.89 -8.61
N GLU A 70 10.36 -3.03 -7.62
CA GLU A 70 11.73 -2.78 -7.19
C GLU A 70 12.39 -4.05 -6.63
N ARG A 71 11.63 -4.85 -5.86
CA ARG A 71 12.13 -6.12 -5.33
C ARG A 71 12.40 -7.12 -6.45
N GLN A 72 11.53 -7.20 -7.45
CA GLN A 72 11.75 -8.05 -8.62
C GLN A 72 12.99 -7.63 -9.40
N LYS A 73 13.15 -6.34 -9.71
CA LYS A 73 14.34 -5.80 -10.38
C LYS A 73 15.63 -6.13 -9.61
N ARG A 74 15.59 -6.01 -8.28
CA ARG A 74 16.73 -6.36 -7.43
C ARG A 74 17.07 -7.85 -7.52
N LEU A 75 16.07 -8.73 -7.43
CA LEU A 75 16.28 -10.18 -7.53
C LEU A 75 16.79 -10.60 -8.91
N GLU A 76 16.32 -9.95 -9.98
CA GLU A 76 16.83 -10.19 -11.32
C GLU A 76 18.29 -9.75 -11.46
N LYS A 77 18.65 -8.60 -10.89
CA LYS A 77 20.03 -8.14 -10.83
C LYS A 77 20.91 -9.13 -10.08
N GLU A 78 20.51 -9.55 -8.88
CA GLU A 78 21.23 -10.54 -8.08
C GLU A 78 21.43 -11.87 -8.84
N ARG A 79 20.42 -12.34 -9.58
CA ARG A 79 20.54 -13.54 -10.42
C ARG A 79 21.55 -13.36 -11.56
N LYS A 80 21.51 -12.22 -12.25
CA LYS A 80 22.46 -11.92 -13.34
C LYS A 80 23.89 -11.81 -12.81
N ASP A 81 24.08 -11.15 -11.67
CA ASP A 81 25.38 -11.01 -11.02
C ASP A 81 25.93 -12.38 -10.60
N ALA A 82 25.09 -13.26 -10.04
CA ALA A 82 25.48 -14.63 -9.70
C ALA A 82 25.87 -15.46 -10.94
N GLN A 83 25.08 -15.37 -12.01
CA GLN A 83 25.38 -16.06 -13.27
C GLN A 83 26.69 -15.56 -13.90
N PHE A 84 26.91 -14.25 -13.88
CA PHE A 84 28.15 -13.66 -14.36
C PHE A 84 29.35 -14.12 -13.52
N SER A 85 29.23 -14.14 -12.20
CA SER A 85 30.27 -14.65 -11.31
C SER A 85 30.62 -16.12 -11.60
N GLN A 86 29.62 -16.97 -11.84
CA GLN A 86 29.85 -18.37 -12.21
C GLN A 86 30.56 -18.49 -13.57
N PHE A 87 30.16 -17.69 -14.55
CA PHE A 87 30.80 -17.64 -15.86
C PHE A 87 32.27 -17.23 -15.74
N MET A 88 32.55 -16.13 -15.03
CA MET A 88 33.92 -15.64 -14.82
C MET A 88 34.79 -16.66 -14.09
N SER A 89 34.24 -17.35 -13.07
CA SER A 89 34.94 -18.43 -12.40
C SER A 89 35.38 -19.53 -13.37
N LYS A 90 34.50 -19.98 -14.27
CA LYS A 90 34.84 -20.97 -15.29
C LYS A 90 35.93 -20.48 -16.24
N VAL A 91 35.82 -19.23 -16.71
CA VAL A 91 36.83 -18.63 -17.60
C VAL A 91 38.20 -18.57 -16.91
N VAL A 92 38.26 -18.13 -15.66
CA VAL A 92 39.50 -18.05 -14.87
C VAL A 92 40.13 -19.44 -14.71
N ILE A 93 39.34 -20.48 -14.41
CA ILE A 93 39.84 -21.85 -14.30
C ILE A 93 40.44 -22.32 -15.63
N VAL A 94 39.74 -22.11 -16.75
CA VAL A 94 40.23 -22.51 -18.08
C VAL A 94 41.54 -21.79 -18.42
N LEU A 95 41.61 -20.47 -18.17
CA LEU A 95 42.84 -19.70 -18.40
C LEU A 95 43.99 -20.17 -17.51
N ALA A 96 43.73 -20.47 -16.24
CA ALA A 96 44.74 -20.99 -15.32
C ALA A 96 45.27 -22.35 -15.80
N VAL A 97 44.40 -23.28 -16.20
CA VAL A 97 44.81 -24.58 -16.74
C VAL A 97 45.64 -24.41 -18.01
N ALA A 98 45.21 -23.57 -18.95
CA ALA A 98 45.96 -23.30 -20.18
C ALA A 98 47.34 -22.70 -19.89
N PHE A 99 47.43 -21.79 -18.92
CA PHE A 99 48.69 -21.20 -18.47
C PHE A 99 49.64 -22.25 -17.86
N PHE A 100 49.14 -23.14 -17.00
CA PHE A 100 49.94 -24.23 -16.45
C PHE A 100 50.44 -25.20 -17.53
N VAL A 101 49.59 -25.58 -18.49
CA VAL A 101 49.99 -26.42 -19.62
C VAL A 101 51.09 -25.74 -20.44
N TYR A 102 50.95 -24.44 -20.72
CA TYR A 102 51.96 -23.67 -21.43
C TYR A 102 53.31 -23.66 -20.68
N ILE A 103 53.31 -23.42 -19.37
CA ILE A 103 54.51 -23.46 -18.54
C ILE A 103 55.17 -24.84 -18.61
N ILE A 104 54.40 -25.92 -18.40
CA ILE A 104 54.94 -27.29 -18.40
C ILE A 104 55.54 -27.63 -19.77
N MET A 105 54.86 -27.30 -20.87
CA MET A 105 55.40 -27.52 -22.21
C MET A 105 56.68 -26.72 -22.45
N GLY A 106 56.76 -25.46 -22.00
CA GLY A 106 57.97 -24.64 -22.07
C GLY A 106 59.14 -25.25 -21.30
N PHE A 107 58.91 -25.71 -20.07
CA PHE A 107 59.93 -26.42 -19.28
C PHE A 107 60.37 -27.73 -19.96
N CYS A 108 59.44 -28.54 -20.46
CA CYS A 108 59.77 -29.76 -21.19
C CYS A 108 60.61 -29.47 -22.44
N PHE A 109 60.25 -28.46 -23.23
CA PHE A 109 61.00 -28.06 -24.42
C PHE A 109 62.44 -27.63 -24.08
N MET A 110 62.63 -26.84 -23.03
CA MET A 110 63.95 -26.37 -22.58
C MET A 110 64.81 -27.50 -21.99
N SER A 111 64.19 -28.52 -21.40
CA SER A 111 64.91 -29.72 -20.93
C SER A 111 65.26 -30.72 -22.04
N LEU A 112 64.55 -30.70 -23.18
CA LEU A 112 64.73 -31.66 -24.28
C LEU A 112 65.70 -31.16 -25.36
N PHE A 113 65.88 -29.84 -25.47
CA PHE A 113 66.92 -29.20 -26.27
C PHE A 113 67.77 -28.30 -25.36
N PRO A 114 68.82 -28.83 -24.70
CA PRO A 114 69.84 -27.98 -24.12
C PRO A 114 70.48 -27.20 -25.28
N VAL A 115 70.34 -25.87 -25.26
CA VAL A 115 71.17 -25.00 -26.09
C VAL A 115 72.54 -25.01 -25.43
N ASP A 116 73.48 -25.73 -26.06
CA ASP A 116 74.90 -25.78 -25.67
C ASP A 116 75.53 -24.38 -25.54
#